data_AF-A0A151J6W5-F1
#
_entry.id   AF-A0A151J6W5-F1
#
_cell.length_a   1.000
_cell.length_b   1.000
_cell.length_c   1.000
_cell.angle_alpha   90.00
_cell.angle_beta   90.00
_cell.angle_gamma   90.00
#
_symmetry.space_group_name_H-M   'P 1'
#
loop_
_entity.id
_entity.type
_entity.pdbx_description
1 polymer ?
#
loop_
_entity_poly.entity_id
_entity_poly.type
_entity_poly.pdbx_seq_one_letter_code
_entity_poly.pdbx_strand_id
1 'polypeptide(L)'
;MRNGFPVAHSIYGLHNSINAANYLQFIICEKLINLHPMVIIKIFIEQMMEFYRGQGMDIYWKENFICPTEKDYNILALRKSGWLVILVIKLMKLFSTFEEDVLSLASTMALYRQIYDDYSNLHHDKDTNENSYCDDLTEGKMSFLIIHALRNNPDDQKIINLLRQRSKNIEVKRYCVKVLESYGSFKYAKDVLDELEKKMRTEIDRLGGNPIFVKLLDDVKNKMSKTRI
;
A
#
# COMPACT_ATOMS: atom_id res chain seq x y z
N MET A 1 -8.42 -13.84 1.53
CA MET A 1 -7.33 -14.69 0.96
C MET A 1 -6.01 -13.92 1.03
N ARG A 2 -4.85 -14.56 0.81
CA ARG A 2 -3.57 -13.88 0.58
C ARG A 2 -2.76 -14.68 -0.44
N ASN A 3 -2.36 -14.03 -1.54
CA ASN A 3 -1.59 -14.67 -2.63
C ASN A 3 -2.25 -15.95 -3.19
N GLY A 4 -3.57 -16.01 -3.26
CA GLY A 4 -4.30 -17.20 -3.73
C GLY A 4 -4.48 -18.32 -2.69
N PHE A 5 -3.99 -18.13 -1.45
CA PHE A 5 -4.16 -19.09 -0.36
C PHE A 5 -5.07 -18.55 0.75
N PRO A 6 -5.68 -19.41 1.59
CA PRO A 6 -6.37 -18.97 2.79
C PRO A 6 -5.43 -18.22 3.73
N VAL A 7 -5.98 -17.25 4.47
CA VAL A 7 -5.21 -16.46 5.44
C VAL A 7 -4.86 -17.31 6.66
N ALA A 8 -3.69 -17.11 7.27
CA ALA A 8 -3.23 -17.94 8.39
C ALA A 8 -4.25 -18.05 9.53
N HIS A 9 -4.94 -16.95 9.87
CA HIS A 9 -5.94 -16.93 10.93
C HIS A 9 -7.21 -17.72 10.62
N SER A 10 -7.53 -17.98 9.34
CA SER A 10 -8.66 -18.87 8.99
C SER A 10 -8.30 -20.35 9.12
N ILE A 11 -7.01 -20.71 9.12
CA ILE A 11 -6.52 -22.09 9.28
C ILE A 11 -6.15 -22.37 10.73
N TYR A 12 -5.34 -21.50 11.35
CA TYR A 12 -4.74 -21.72 12.67
C TYR A 12 -5.42 -20.94 13.79
N GLY A 13 -6.44 -20.13 13.47
CA GLY A 13 -7.14 -19.28 14.42
C GLY A 13 -6.47 -17.91 14.64
N LEU A 14 -7.29 -16.95 15.07
CA LEU A 14 -6.89 -15.55 15.26
C LEU A 14 -5.79 -15.40 16.32
N HIS A 15 -5.98 -15.99 17.51
CA HIS A 15 -5.05 -15.85 18.64
C HIS A 15 -3.65 -16.40 18.32
N ASN A 16 -3.58 -17.58 17.71
CA ASN A 16 -2.31 -18.18 17.30
C ASN A 16 -1.59 -17.34 16.25
N SER A 17 -2.35 -16.80 15.28
CA SER A 17 -1.78 -15.96 14.22
C SER A 17 -1.24 -14.64 14.76
N ILE A 18 -1.94 -14.01 15.72
CA ILE A 18 -1.46 -12.80 16.39
C ILE A 18 -0.19 -13.10 17.20
N ASN A 19 -0.19 -14.17 17.99
CA ASN A 19 0.97 -14.55 18.78
C ASN A 19 2.19 -14.84 17.90
N ALA A 20 2.00 -15.60 16.81
CA ALA A 20 3.08 -15.92 15.87
C ALA A 20 3.64 -14.67 15.17
N ALA A 21 2.77 -13.73 14.75
CA ALA A 21 3.19 -12.48 14.14
C ALA A 21 4.01 -11.62 15.12
N ASN A 22 3.55 -11.48 16.36
CA ASN A 22 4.26 -10.73 17.40
C ASN A 22 5.60 -11.38 17.76
N TYR A 23 5.62 -12.71 17.89
CA TYR A 23 6.85 -13.47 18.16
C TYR A 23 7.89 -13.25 17.07
N LEU A 24 7.48 -13.27 15.79
CA LEU A 24 8.39 -13.02 14.68
C LEU A 24 9.02 -11.61 14.71
N GLN A 25 8.28 -10.59 15.18
CA GLN A 25 8.84 -9.26 15.37
C GLN A 25 9.98 -9.25 16.39
N PHE A 26 9.86 -10.00 17.49
CA PHE A 26 10.93 -10.12 18.49
C PHE A 26 12.13 -10.94 18.01
N ILE A 27 11.90 -11.97 17.18
CA ILE A 27 13.02 -12.67 16.50
C ILE A 27 13.81 -11.70 15.62
N ILE A 28 13.14 -10.77 14.92
CA ILE A 28 13.82 -9.75 14.11
C ILE A 28 14.68 -8.86 15.02
N CYS A 29 14.14 -8.40 16.16
CA CYS A 29 14.93 -7.64 17.14
C CYS A 29 16.15 -8.41 17.64
N GLU A 30 15.99 -9.69 17.99
CA GLU A 30 17.07 -10.56 18.47
C GLU A 30 18.16 -10.75 17.40
N LYS A 31 17.79 -10.84 16.12
CA LYS A 31 18.79 -10.93 15.05
C LYS A 31 19.52 -9.60 14.82
N LEU A 32 18.79 -8.49 14.91
CA LEU A 32 19.30 -7.16 14.64
C LEU A 32 20.24 -6.63 15.75
N ILE A 33 20.01 -7.02 17.01
CA ILE A 33 20.83 -6.54 18.14
C ILE A 33 22.29 -6.95 18.02
N ASN A 34 22.58 -8.08 17.35
CA ASN A 34 23.94 -8.61 17.22
C ASN A 34 24.83 -7.83 16.24
N LEU A 35 24.28 -6.88 15.48
CA LEU A 35 25.03 -6.12 14.46
C LEU A 35 25.55 -4.78 15.00
N HIS A 36 24.69 -3.98 15.62
CA HIS A 36 25.01 -2.66 16.19
C HIS A 36 23.92 -2.22 17.20
N PRO A 37 23.99 -2.72 18.46
CA PRO A 37 22.83 -2.86 19.34
C PRO A 37 21.96 -1.62 19.51
N MET A 38 22.52 -0.49 19.95
CA MET A 38 21.71 0.68 20.31
C MET A 38 21.13 1.43 19.10
N VAL A 39 21.94 1.67 18.06
CA VAL A 39 21.51 2.45 16.89
C VAL A 39 20.49 1.68 16.06
N ILE A 40 20.71 0.37 15.84
CA ILE A 40 19.80 -0.46 15.06
C ILE A 40 18.45 -0.63 15.78
N ILE A 41 18.47 -0.88 17.10
CA ILE A 41 17.22 -0.98 17.88
C ILE A 41 16.44 0.33 17.80
N LYS A 42 17.10 1.48 17.96
CA LYS A 42 16.44 2.78 17.85
C LYS A 42 15.77 2.97 16.48
N ILE A 43 16.49 2.72 15.39
CA ILE A 43 15.95 2.83 14.02
C ILE A 43 14.78 1.86 13.84
N PHE A 44 14.93 0.62 14.28
CA PHE A 44 13.87 -0.39 14.18
C PHE A 44 12.59 0.05 14.90
N ILE A 45 12.70 0.46 16.17
CA ILE A 45 11.56 0.94 16.96
C ILE A 45 10.91 2.15 16.28
N GLU A 46 11.70 3.14 15.84
CA GLU A 46 11.17 4.32 15.14
C GLU A 46 10.37 3.94 13.89
N GLN A 47 10.87 3.01 13.07
CA GLN A 47 10.17 2.60 11.84
C GLN A 47 8.95 1.73 12.12
N MET A 48 9.00 0.87 13.14
CA MET A 48 7.81 0.13 13.61
C MET A 48 6.72 1.09 14.13
N MET A 49 7.11 2.16 14.83
CA MET A 49 6.16 3.18 15.27
C MET A 49 5.52 3.92 14.11
N GLU A 50 6.27 4.25 13.05
CA GLU A 50 5.68 4.82 11.83
C GLU A 50 4.70 3.86 11.17
N PHE A 51 5.02 2.55 11.09
CA PHE A 51 4.07 1.55 10.59
C PHE A 51 2.77 1.54 11.39
N TYR A 52 2.83 1.45 12.72
CA TYR A 52 1.64 1.41 13.57
C TYR A 52 0.82 2.71 13.48
N ARG A 53 1.48 3.86 13.36
CA ARG A 53 0.81 5.14 13.10
C ARG A 53 0.05 5.12 11.77
N GLY A 54 0.69 4.66 10.69
CA GLY A 54 0.07 4.53 9.38
C GLY A 54 -1.08 3.53 9.36
N GLN A 55 -0.90 2.35 9.97
CA GLN A 55 -1.94 1.34 10.10
C GLN A 55 -3.13 1.83 10.93
N GLY A 56 -2.85 2.58 12.01
CA GLY A 56 -3.88 3.20 12.85
C GLY A 56 -4.70 4.25 12.09
N MET A 57 -4.06 5.06 11.25
CA MET A 57 -4.76 6.01 10.37
C MET A 57 -5.72 5.28 9.42
N ASP A 58 -5.26 4.20 8.77
CA ASP A 58 -6.08 3.41 7.82
C ASP A 58 -7.32 2.84 8.51
N ILE A 59 -7.11 2.20 9.68
CA ILE A 59 -8.19 1.63 10.49
C ILE A 59 -9.16 2.73 10.93
N TYR A 60 -8.65 3.85 11.44
CA TYR A 60 -9.50 4.95 11.91
C TYR A 60 -10.41 5.48 10.80
N TRP A 61 -9.87 5.74 9.61
CA TRP A 61 -10.68 6.22 8.47
C TRP A 61 -11.69 5.18 7.99
N LYS A 62 -11.28 3.92 7.92
CA LYS A 62 -12.12 2.79 7.50
C LYS A 62 -13.29 2.54 8.46
N GLU A 63 -13.02 2.48 9.76
CA GLU A 63 -14.03 2.16 10.77
C GLU A 63 -15.01 3.32 11.02
N ASN A 64 -14.57 4.57 10.83
CA ASN A 64 -15.41 5.75 11.02
C ASN A 64 -15.99 6.31 9.71
N PHE A 65 -15.68 5.70 8.56
CA PHE A 65 -16.09 6.17 7.23
C PHE A 65 -15.71 7.63 6.95
N ILE A 66 -14.53 8.04 7.42
CA ILE A 66 -13.98 9.38 7.21
C ILE A 66 -13.12 9.35 5.95
N CYS A 67 -13.50 10.12 4.93
CA CYS A 67 -12.69 10.26 3.73
C CYS A 67 -11.49 11.19 4.00
N PRO A 68 -10.24 10.71 3.93
CA PRO A 68 -9.09 11.56 4.18
C PRO A 68 -8.78 12.53 3.04
N THR A 69 -8.01 13.53 3.43
CA THR A 69 -6.89 14.08 2.67
C THR A 69 -6.25 13.24 1.58
N GLU A 70 -6.02 13.72 0.34
CA GLU A 70 -4.97 13.10 -0.50
C GLU A 70 -3.58 13.33 0.13
N LYS A 71 -3.37 14.52 0.74
CA LYS A 71 -2.15 14.80 1.52
C LYS A 71 -2.02 13.84 2.70
N ASP A 72 -3.12 13.59 3.41
CA ASP A 72 -3.12 12.64 4.53
C ASP A 72 -2.91 11.20 4.05
N TYR A 73 -3.50 10.83 2.91
CA TYR A 73 -3.24 9.54 2.26
C TYR A 73 -1.76 9.37 1.90
N ASN A 74 -1.08 10.42 1.41
CA ASN A 74 0.35 10.37 1.12
C ASN A 74 1.19 10.13 2.39
N ILE A 75 0.81 10.76 3.51
CA ILE A 75 1.43 10.50 4.83
C ILE A 75 1.19 9.05 5.25
N LEU A 76 -0.03 8.54 5.08
CA LEU A 76 -0.36 7.15 5.35
C LEU A 76 0.47 6.19 4.49
N ALA A 77 0.59 6.43 3.20
CA ALA A 77 1.35 5.57 2.29
C ALA A 77 2.83 5.51 2.69
N LEU A 78 3.42 6.66 3.02
CA LEU A 78 4.80 6.72 3.52
C LEU A 78 4.98 5.90 4.80
N ARG A 79 4.05 6.03 5.76
CA ARG A 79 4.08 5.33 7.04
C ARG A 79 3.81 3.82 6.92
N LYS A 80 2.78 3.43 6.19
CA LYS A 80 2.29 2.05 6.13
C LYS A 80 3.01 1.20 5.07
N SER A 81 3.26 1.77 3.90
CA SER A 81 3.93 1.07 2.78
C SER A 81 5.44 1.30 2.78
N GLY A 82 5.89 2.48 3.20
CA GLY A 82 7.29 2.89 3.13
C GLY A 82 8.17 2.48 4.31
N TRP A 83 7.62 2.23 5.51
CA TRP A 83 8.41 2.01 6.73
C TRP A 83 9.50 0.96 6.58
N LEU A 84 9.21 -0.17 5.92
CA LEU A 84 10.16 -1.28 5.80
C LEU A 84 11.31 -0.92 4.84
N VAL A 85 10.99 -0.24 3.75
CA VAL A 85 12.00 0.24 2.79
C VAL A 85 12.90 1.26 3.47
N ILE A 86 12.31 2.20 4.21
CA ILE A 86 13.05 3.23 4.95
C ILE A 86 13.89 2.60 6.06
N LEU A 87 13.37 1.59 6.76
CA LEU A 87 14.13 0.79 7.73
C LEU A 87 15.36 0.17 7.08
N VAL A 88 15.19 -0.58 5.99
CA VAL A 88 16.29 -1.25 5.29
C VAL A 88 17.33 -0.23 4.82
N ILE A 89 16.90 0.88 4.21
CA ILE A 89 17.79 1.96 3.77
C ILE A 89 18.58 2.55 4.94
N LYS A 90 17.90 2.91 6.04
CA LYS A 90 18.56 3.48 7.23
C LYS A 90 19.58 2.50 7.81
N LEU A 91 19.27 1.21 7.85
CA LEU A 91 20.21 0.18 8.30
C LEU A 91 21.40 0.03 7.34
N MET A 92 21.17 0.01 6.02
CA MET A 92 22.24 -0.06 5.02
C MET A 92 23.16 1.15 5.09
N LYS A 93 22.64 2.37 5.32
CA LYS A 93 23.44 3.60 5.45
C LYS A 93 24.40 3.56 6.65
N LEU A 94 24.11 2.80 7.70
CA LEU A 94 25.07 2.63 8.82
C LEU A 94 26.39 1.96 8.41
N PHE A 95 26.38 1.24 7.28
CA PHE A 95 27.52 0.46 6.79
C PHE A 95 27.94 0.90 5.38
N SER A 96 27.49 2.07 4.92
CA SER A 96 27.74 2.60 3.59
C SER A 96 28.44 3.95 3.67
N THR A 97 29.30 4.24 2.70
CA THR A 97 29.90 5.57 2.48
C THR A 97 29.06 6.44 1.53
N PHE A 98 27.90 5.94 1.09
CA PHE A 98 27.02 6.66 0.18
C PHE A 98 26.16 7.69 0.93
N GLU A 99 26.53 8.96 0.82
CA GLU A 99 25.93 10.05 1.59
C GLU A 99 24.62 10.60 1.01
N GLU A 100 24.39 10.42 -0.28
CA GLU A 100 23.22 10.97 -0.99
C GLU A 100 21.88 10.61 -0.31
N ASP A 101 20.92 11.52 -0.44
CA ASP A 101 19.57 11.28 0.04
C ASP A 101 18.79 10.37 -0.91
N VAL A 102 18.51 9.15 -0.44
CA VAL A 102 17.70 8.15 -1.12
C VAL A 102 16.25 8.12 -0.59
N LEU A 103 15.92 8.91 0.44
CA LEU A 103 14.59 8.92 1.06
C LEU A 103 13.52 9.49 0.12
N SER A 104 13.87 10.44 -0.75
CA SER A 104 12.98 10.93 -1.82
C SER A 104 12.50 9.81 -2.73
N LEU A 105 13.43 8.95 -3.19
CA LEU A 105 13.12 7.78 -4.01
C LEU A 105 12.28 6.76 -3.24
N ALA A 106 12.67 6.46 -2.00
CA ALA A 106 11.94 5.54 -1.12
C ALA A 106 10.49 6.00 -0.86
N SER A 107 10.29 7.30 -0.63
CA SER A 107 8.98 7.90 -0.38
C SER A 107 8.10 7.84 -1.63
N THR A 108 8.66 8.14 -2.80
CA THR A 108 7.95 8.03 -4.08
C THR A 108 7.55 6.59 -4.37
N MET A 109 8.45 5.63 -4.11
CA MET A 109 8.16 4.21 -4.26
C MET A 109 7.09 3.72 -3.27
N ALA A 110 7.10 4.21 -2.02
CA ALA A 110 6.10 3.87 -1.01
C ALA A 110 4.69 4.27 -1.46
N LEU A 111 4.55 5.51 -1.96
CA LEU A 111 3.30 6.02 -2.49
C LEU A 111 2.84 5.25 -3.73
N TYR A 112 3.74 5.06 -4.71
CA TYR A 112 3.47 4.27 -5.90
C TYR A 112 2.95 2.88 -5.53
N ARG A 113 3.63 2.18 -4.61
CA ARG A 113 3.24 0.83 -4.20
C ARG A 113 1.86 0.79 -3.52
N GLN A 114 1.55 1.79 -2.68
CA GLN A 114 0.25 1.84 -1.99
C GLN A 114 -0.89 2.12 -2.97
N ILE A 115 -0.72 3.07 -3.89
CA ILE A 115 -1.71 3.37 -4.93
C ILE A 115 -1.86 2.18 -5.89
N TYR A 116 -0.75 1.52 -6.24
CA TYR A 116 -0.78 0.37 -7.13
C TYR A 116 -1.53 -0.82 -6.53
N ASP A 117 -1.35 -1.08 -5.23
CA ASP A 117 -2.10 -2.11 -4.49
C ASP A 117 -3.60 -1.78 -4.47
N ASP A 118 -3.96 -0.53 -4.16
CA ASP A 118 -5.35 -0.03 -4.16
C ASP A 118 -5.98 -0.12 -5.56
N TYR A 119 -5.24 0.26 -6.61
CA TYR A 119 -5.67 0.15 -8.01
C TYR A 119 -5.89 -1.31 -8.40
N SER A 120 -4.90 -2.17 -8.13
CA SER A 120 -4.96 -3.59 -8.51
C SER A 120 -6.11 -4.30 -7.82
N ASN A 121 -6.37 -4.02 -6.54
CA ASN A 121 -7.47 -4.61 -5.78
C ASN A 121 -8.84 -4.40 -6.46
N LEU A 122 -9.04 -3.23 -7.07
CA LEU A 122 -10.29 -2.83 -7.73
C LEU A 122 -10.29 -3.04 -9.25
N HIS A 123 -9.12 -3.18 -9.87
CA HIS A 123 -8.92 -3.33 -11.32
C HIS A 123 -8.72 -4.80 -11.73
N HIS A 124 -9.40 -5.73 -11.06
CA HIS A 124 -9.24 -7.16 -11.35
C HIS A 124 -10.18 -7.67 -12.44
N ASP A 125 -9.61 -8.49 -13.30
CA ASP A 125 -10.25 -9.14 -14.44
C ASP A 125 -11.21 -10.28 -14.02
N LYS A 126 -12.17 -10.59 -14.88
CA LYS A 126 -13.32 -11.49 -14.63
C LYS A 126 -12.94 -12.92 -14.18
N ASP A 127 -11.70 -13.35 -14.37
CA ASP A 127 -11.20 -14.69 -14.08
C ASP A 127 -10.49 -14.84 -12.72
N THR A 128 -10.47 -13.79 -11.89
CA THR A 128 -9.96 -13.93 -10.52
C THR A 128 -10.93 -14.70 -9.64
N ASN A 129 -10.39 -15.67 -8.89
CA ASN A 129 -11.05 -16.45 -7.85
C ASN A 129 -12.09 -15.60 -7.11
N GLU A 130 -13.38 -15.88 -7.32
CA GLU A 130 -14.53 -15.05 -6.87
C GLU A 130 -14.46 -14.70 -5.37
N ASN A 131 -13.76 -15.53 -4.60
CA ASN A 131 -13.54 -15.42 -3.16
C ASN A 131 -12.74 -14.20 -2.68
N SER A 132 -12.06 -13.44 -3.56
CA SER A 132 -11.29 -12.25 -3.17
C SER A 132 -11.47 -11.04 -4.11
N TYR A 133 -12.56 -11.00 -4.87
CA TYR A 133 -12.83 -9.88 -5.77
C TYR A 133 -13.08 -8.59 -4.97
N CYS A 134 -12.28 -7.53 -5.20
CA CYS A 134 -12.39 -6.21 -4.55
C CYS A 134 -12.55 -6.29 -3.01
N ASP A 135 -11.63 -6.98 -2.34
CA ASP A 135 -11.64 -7.13 -0.87
C ASP A 135 -11.63 -5.76 -0.15
N ASP A 136 -11.00 -4.73 -0.73
CA ASP A 136 -11.00 -3.37 -0.15
C ASP A 136 -12.43 -2.80 0.00
N LEU A 137 -13.36 -3.17 -0.90
CA LEU A 137 -14.77 -2.77 -0.80
C LEU A 137 -15.50 -3.52 0.31
N THR A 138 -15.21 -4.82 0.51
CA THR A 138 -15.76 -5.58 1.64
C THR A 138 -15.23 -5.05 2.96
N GLU A 139 -13.97 -4.64 3.00
CA GLU A 139 -13.39 -4.03 4.19
C GLU A 139 -13.93 -2.62 4.47
N GLY A 140 -14.49 -1.94 3.46
CA GLY A 140 -14.91 -0.54 3.56
C GLY A 140 -13.73 0.43 3.55
N LYS A 141 -12.58 0.02 3.00
CA LYS A 141 -11.32 0.77 3.03
C LYS A 141 -11.42 2.06 2.21
N MET A 142 -10.82 3.13 2.73
CA MET A 142 -10.66 4.41 2.03
C MET A 142 -9.44 4.34 1.09
N SER A 143 -9.52 3.52 0.04
CA SER A 143 -8.45 3.38 -0.95
C SER A 143 -8.32 4.63 -1.83
N PHE A 144 -7.21 4.79 -2.56
CA PHE A 144 -6.94 5.97 -3.37
C PHE A 144 -8.08 6.33 -4.36
N LEU A 145 -8.64 5.32 -5.03
CA LEU A 145 -9.72 5.49 -6.01
C LEU A 145 -11.03 5.93 -5.34
N ILE A 146 -11.29 5.42 -4.12
CA ILE A 146 -12.44 5.77 -3.28
C ILE A 146 -12.30 7.22 -2.81
N ILE A 147 -11.12 7.61 -2.34
CA ILE A 147 -10.82 8.98 -1.90
C ILE A 147 -11.06 9.96 -3.06
N HIS A 148 -10.51 9.67 -4.24
CA HIS A 148 -10.74 10.49 -5.44
C HIS A 148 -12.24 10.63 -5.74
N ALA A 149 -12.98 9.53 -5.75
CA ALA A 149 -14.41 9.51 -6.05
C ALA A 149 -15.23 10.37 -5.07
N LEU A 150 -15.02 10.18 -3.76
CA LEU A 150 -15.76 10.89 -2.71
C LEU A 150 -15.44 12.38 -2.70
N ARG A 151 -14.19 12.76 -2.95
CA ARG A 151 -13.79 14.18 -2.90
C ARG A 151 -14.21 14.97 -4.13
N ASN A 152 -14.27 14.34 -5.29
CA ASN A 152 -14.75 14.98 -6.52
C ASN A 152 -16.28 14.95 -6.66
N ASN A 153 -16.98 14.16 -5.84
CA ASN A 153 -18.44 14.06 -5.84
C ASN A 153 -19.00 14.11 -4.40
N PRO A 154 -18.79 15.22 -3.65
CA PRO A 154 -19.09 15.29 -2.22
C PRO A 154 -20.58 15.13 -1.88
N ASP A 155 -21.47 15.53 -2.80
CA ASP A 155 -22.91 15.42 -2.63
C ASP A 155 -23.45 14.01 -2.95
N ASP A 156 -22.66 13.19 -3.65
CA ASP A 156 -23.07 11.85 -4.03
C ASP A 156 -22.70 10.82 -2.95
N GLN A 157 -23.72 10.42 -2.18
CA GLN A 157 -23.58 9.46 -1.08
C GLN A 157 -23.53 7.99 -1.55
N LYS A 158 -23.55 7.67 -2.85
CA LYS A 158 -23.58 6.27 -3.34
C LYS A 158 -22.36 5.49 -2.88
N ILE A 159 -21.14 6.00 -3.11
CA ILE A 159 -19.91 5.29 -2.77
C ILE A 159 -19.82 5.03 -1.26
N ILE A 160 -20.08 6.05 -0.44
CA ILE A 160 -19.98 5.89 1.01
C ILE A 160 -21.02 4.91 1.55
N ASN A 161 -22.24 4.92 1.01
CA ASN A 161 -23.28 3.97 1.39
C ASN A 161 -22.94 2.54 0.97
N LEU A 162 -22.31 2.35 -0.19
CA LEU A 162 -21.82 1.04 -0.63
C LEU A 162 -20.70 0.51 0.28
N LEU A 163 -19.75 1.37 0.69
CA LEU A 163 -18.68 0.99 1.62
C LEU A 163 -19.22 0.61 3.00
N ARG A 164 -20.23 1.34 3.50
CA ARG A 164 -20.87 1.05 4.80
C ARG A 164 -21.52 -0.32 4.84
N GLN A 165 -21.98 -0.85 3.71
CA GLN A 165 -22.57 -2.18 3.65
C GLN A 165 -21.54 -3.29 3.88
N ARG A 166 -20.24 -3.03 3.65
CA ARG A 166 -19.17 -4.04 3.74
C ARG A 166 -19.54 -5.34 3.03
N SER A 167 -20.19 -5.19 1.88
CA SER A 167 -20.88 -6.28 1.20
C SER A 167 -19.87 -7.31 0.65
N LYS A 168 -20.21 -8.58 0.79
CA LYS A 168 -19.53 -9.69 0.11
C LYS A 168 -20.17 -10.03 -1.24
N ASN A 169 -21.31 -9.42 -1.56
CA ASN A 169 -22.02 -9.67 -2.82
C ASN A 169 -21.24 -9.09 -4.00
N ILE A 170 -20.91 -9.95 -4.97
CA ILE A 170 -20.09 -9.61 -6.14
C ILE A 170 -20.77 -8.55 -7.02
N GLU A 171 -22.10 -8.59 -7.18
CA GLU A 171 -22.81 -7.62 -8.00
C GLU A 171 -22.80 -6.22 -7.38
N VAL A 172 -22.89 -6.12 -6.05
CA VAL A 172 -22.73 -4.85 -5.32
C VAL A 172 -21.33 -4.27 -5.55
N LYS A 173 -20.30 -5.13 -5.51
CA LYS A 173 -18.91 -4.72 -5.79
C LYS A 173 -18.72 -4.28 -7.24
N ARG A 174 -19.25 -5.03 -8.21
CA ARG A 174 -19.22 -4.69 -9.65
C ARG A 174 -19.91 -3.36 -9.92
N TYR A 175 -21.03 -3.10 -9.27
CA TYR A 175 -21.71 -1.81 -9.35
C TYR A 175 -20.83 -0.67 -8.80
N CYS A 176 -20.21 -0.85 -7.63
CA CYS A 176 -19.29 0.13 -7.07
C CYS A 176 -18.12 0.44 -8.02
N VAL A 177 -17.51 -0.60 -8.61
CA VAL A 177 -16.44 -0.46 -9.61
C VAL A 177 -16.90 0.36 -10.83
N LYS A 178 -18.10 0.10 -11.36
CA LYS A 178 -18.68 0.89 -12.46
C LYS A 178 -18.89 2.36 -12.09
N VAL A 179 -19.32 2.64 -10.85
CA VAL A 179 -19.46 4.02 -10.37
C VAL A 179 -18.09 4.71 -10.33
N LEU A 180 -17.05 4.04 -9.80
CA LEU A 180 -15.68 4.56 -9.77
C LEU A 180 -15.13 4.83 -11.18
N GLU A 181 -15.43 3.96 -12.13
CA GLU A 181 -15.09 4.15 -13.54
C GLU A 181 -15.81 5.38 -14.13
N SER A 182 -17.11 5.54 -13.86
CA SER A 182 -17.88 6.72 -14.31
C SER A 182 -17.38 8.05 -13.74
N TYR A 183 -16.75 8.02 -12.56
CA TYR A 183 -16.11 9.18 -11.93
C TYR A 183 -14.66 9.39 -12.38
N GLY A 184 -14.14 8.53 -13.26
CA GLY A 184 -12.77 8.62 -13.75
C GLY A 184 -11.71 8.25 -12.72
N SER A 185 -12.07 7.64 -11.59
CA SER A 185 -11.11 7.31 -10.52
C SER A 185 -10.00 6.36 -10.96
N PHE A 186 -10.30 5.40 -11.83
CA PHE A 186 -9.28 4.50 -12.39
C PHE A 186 -8.30 5.24 -13.29
N LYS A 187 -8.80 6.13 -14.16
CA LYS A 187 -7.96 6.94 -15.03
C LYS A 187 -7.04 7.84 -14.21
N TYR A 188 -7.61 8.55 -13.23
CA TYR A 188 -6.85 9.40 -12.32
C TYR A 188 -5.76 8.63 -11.57
N ALA A 189 -6.08 7.49 -10.96
CA ALA A 189 -5.09 6.66 -10.27
C ALA A 189 -3.96 6.19 -11.19
N LYS A 190 -4.28 5.83 -12.44
CA LYS A 190 -3.29 5.45 -13.44
C LYS A 190 -2.39 6.61 -13.84
N ASP A 191 -2.96 7.80 -14.08
CA ASP A 191 -2.20 9.00 -14.42
C ASP A 191 -1.21 9.35 -13.29
N VAL A 192 -1.64 9.27 -12.02
CA VAL A 192 -0.78 9.47 -10.84
C VAL A 192 0.31 8.40 -10.75
N LEU A 193 0.01 7.13 -11.03
CA LEU A 193 1.02 6.06 -11.06
C LEU A 193 2.09 6.31 -12.14
N ASP A 194 1.68 6.73 -13.33
CA ASP A 194 2.59 7.06 -14.44
C ASP A 194 3.48 8.27 -14.09
N GLU A 195 2.95 9.28 -13.38
CA GLU A 195 3.74 10.41 -12.86
C GLU A 195 4.76 9.99 -11.81
N LEU A 196 4.34 9.15 -10.85
CA LEU A 196 5.22 8.63 -9.79
C LEU A 196 6.33 7.75 -10.37
N GLU A 197 6.02 6.95 -11.40
CA GLU A 197 7.02 6.15 -12.13
C GLU A 197 8.08 7.04 -12.79
N LYS A 198 7.66 8.08 -13.51
CA LYS A 198 8.59 9.06 -14.11
C LYS A 198 9.45 9.71 -13.03
N LYS A 199 8.85 10.11 -11.91
CA LYS A 199 9.58 10.69 -10.78
C LYS A 199 10.62 9.73 -10.20
N MET A 200 10.29 8.44 -10.05
CA MET A 200 11.26 7.43 -9.61
C MET A 200 12.43 7.30 -10.58
N ARG A 201 12.19 7.32 -11.89
CA ARG A 201 13.27 7.27 -12.90
C ARG A 201 14.19 8.49 -12.82
N THR A 202 13.61 9.69 -12.74
CA THR A 202 14.38 10.93 -12.56
C THR A 202 15.25 10.88 -11.30
N GLU A 203 14.72 10.37 -10.18
CA GLU A 203 15.49 10.21 -8.94
C GLU A 203 16.60 9.15 -9.08
N ILE A 204 16.34 8.04 -9.79
CA ILE A 204 17.38 7.03 -10.07
C ILE A 204 18.52 7.66 -10.89
N ASP A 205 18.20 8.43 -11.93
CA ASP A 205 19.20 9.11 -12.76
C ASP A 205 19.99 10.15 -11.94
N ARG A 206 19.31 10.93 -11.09
CA ARG A 206 19.93 11.88 -10.15
C ARG A 206 20.94 11.19 -9.22
N LEU A 207 20.65 9.96 -8.80
CA LEU A 207 21.48 9.16 -7.90
C LEU A 207 22.61 8.39 -8.62
N GLY A 208 22.86 8.67 -9.91
CA GLY A 208 23.94 8.05 -10.69
C GLY A 208 23.52 6.83 -11.51
N GLY A 209 22.22 6.53 -11.57
CA GLY A 209 21.66 5.44 -12.37
C GLY A 209 21.72 4.08 -11.68
N ASN A 210 20.73 3.23 -11.96
CA ASN A 210 20.69 1.85 -11.46
C ASN A 210 19.94 0.94 -12.45
N PRO A 211 20.66 0.29 -13.39
CA PRO A 211 20.02 -0.54 -14.44
C PRO A 211 19.17 -1.69 -13.89
N ILE A 212 19.56 -2.25 -12.73
CA ILE A 212 18.81 -3.33 -12.07
C ILE A 212 17.47 -2.80 -11.58
N PHE A 213 17.47 -1.62 -10.94
CA PHE A 213 16.24 -1.01 -10.45
C PHE A 213 15.36 -0.51 -11.60
N VAL A 214 15.94 0.07 -12.65
CA VAL A 214 15.21 0.45 -13.86
C VAL A 214 14.49 -0.75 -14.48
N LYS A 215 15.16 -1.90 -14.61
CA LYS A 215 14.55 -3.14 -15.09
C LYS A 215 13.41 -3.62 -14.19
N LEU A 216 13.56 -3.50 -12.87
CA LEU A 216 12.48 -3.83 -11.93
C LEU A 216 11.25 -2.93 -12.15
N LEU A 217 11.43 -1.63 -12.39
CA LEU A 217 10.32 -0.73 -12.71
C LEU A 217 9.64 -1.11 -14.03
N ASP A 218 10.42 -1.50 -15.06
CA ASP A 218 9.89 -1.98 -16.34
C ASP A 218 9.04 -3.25 -16.15
N ASP A 219 9.52 -4.20 -15.36
CA ASP A 219 8.82 -5.46 -15.07
C ASP A 219 7.50 -5.21 -14.32
N VAL A 220 7.50 -4.29 -13.36
CA VAL A 220 6.28 -3.88 -12.64
C VAL A 220 5.29 -3.22 -13.60
N LYS A 221 5.74 -2.28 -14.43
CA LYS A 221 4.90 -1.59 -15.42
C LYS A 221 4.30 -2.55 -16.45
N ASN A 222 5.11 -3.48 -16.94
CA ASN A 222 4.67 -4.50 -17.89
C ASN A 222 3.58 -5.39 -17.28
N LYS A 223 3.70 -5.77 -16.00
CA LYS A 223 2.63 -6.49 -15.30
C LYS A 223 1.34 -5.67 -15.24
N MET A 224 1.40 -4.38 -14.93
CA MET A 224 0.20 -3.51 -14.94
C MET A 224 -0.47 -3.46 -16.31
N SER A 225 0.33 -3.37 -17.38
CA SER A 225 -0.19 -3.26 -18.75
C SER A 225 -0.86 -4.54 -19.25
N LYS A 226 -0.48 -5.70 -18.70
CA LYS A 226 -1.03 -7.02 -19.03
C LYS A 226 -2.36 -7.31 -18.34
N THR A 227 -2.74 -6.55 -17.31
CA THR A 227 -4.03 -6.66 -16.60
C THR A 227 -5.18 -6.00 -17.38
N ARG A 228 -5.14 -5.97 -18.72
CA ARG A 228 -6.17 -5.34 -19.57
C ARG A 228 -7.31 -6.31 -19.86
N ILE A 229 -8.52 -5.90 -19.42
CA ILE A 229 -9.90 -6.08 -19.93
C ILE A 229 -10.18 -7.29 -20.84
#